data_AF-A0A971Z8P0-F1
#
_entry.id   AF-A0A971Z8P0-F1
#
_cell.length_a   1.000
_cell.length_b   1.000
_cell.length_c   1.000
_cell.angle_alpha   90.00
_cell.angle_beta   90.00
_cell.angle_gamma   90.00
#
_symmetry.space_group_name_H-M   'P 1'
#
loop_
_entity.id
_entity.type
_entity.pdbx_description
1 polymer ?
#
loop_
_entity_poly.entity_id
_entity_poly.type
_entity_poly.pdbx_seq_one_letter_code
_entity_poly.pdbx_strand_id
1 'polypeptide(L)' 'MRIVVKYTIGEKVKYISHLDFMRAVQRALRRAEIPVAYSKGFNPHPRLSFASALA' A
#
# COMPACT_ATOMS: atom_id res chain seq x y z
N MET A 1 -13.41 9.83 -0.15
CA MET A 1 -13.68 8.44 -0.59
C MET A 1 -12.77 7.50 0.17
N ARG A 2 -13.29 6.44 0.79
CA ARG A 2 -12.51 5.42 1.50
C ARG A 2 -12.63 4.12 0.71
N ILE A 3 -11.51 3.58 0.25
CA ILE A 3 -11.44 2.31 -0.48
C ILE A 3 -10.84 1.26 0.44
N VAL A 4 -11.46 0.08 0.48
CA VAL A 4 -10.93 -1.09 1.18
C VAL A 4 -10.71 -2.18 0.12
N VAL A 5 -9.52 -2.76 0.10
CA VAL A 5 -9.13 -3.77 -0.88
C VAL A 5 -8.63 -5.01 -0.15
N LYS A 6 -9.12 -6.18 -0.54
CA LYS A 6 -8.54 -7.46 -0.13
C LYS A 6 -7.44 -7.84 -1.11
N TYR A 7 -6.30 -8.26 -0.60
CA TYR A 7 -5.16 -8.70 -1.42
C TYR A 7 -4.67 -10.07 -0.95
N THR A 8 -3.89 -10.73 -1.80
CA THR A 8 -3.15 -11.95 -1.48
C THR A 8 -1.75 -11.86 -2.10
N ILE A 9 -0.77 -12.52 -1.48
CA ILE A 9 0.58 -12.65 -2.02
C ILE A 9 0.61 -13.96 -2.81
N GLY A 10 0.81 -13.85 -4.13
CA GLY A 10 0.88 -15.02 -5.01
C GLY A 10 2.20 -15.79 -4.88
N GLU A 11 2.19 -17.05 -5.34
CA GLU A 11 3.34 -17.98 -5.33
C GLU A 11 4.67 -17.37 -5.80
N LYS A 12 4.64 -16.60 -6.91
CA LYS A 12 5.85 -16.00 -7.51
C LYS A 12 6.55 -14.96 -6.62
N VAL A 13 5.84 -14.41 -5.64
CA VAL A 13 6.33 -13.38 -4.72
C VAL A 13 6.12 -13.77 -3.26
N LYS A 14 5.95 -15.07 -2.96
CA LYS A 14 5.63 -15.58 -1.61
C LYS A 14 6.64 -15.22 -0.52
N TYR A 15 7.87 -14.88 -0.92
CA TYR A 15 8.94 -14.47 -0.01
C TYR A 15 9.19 -12.95 0.01
N ILE A 16 8.27 -12.15 -0.55
CA ILE A 16 8.40 -10.70 -0.54
C ILE A 16 8.33 -10.16 0.89
N SER A 17 9.20 -9.21 1.23
CA SER A 17 9.12 -8.54 2.52
C SER A 17 7.86 -7.67 2.61
N HIS A 18 7.38 -7.42 3.83
CA HIS A 18 6.24 -6.53 4.04
C HIS A 18 6.50 -5.13 3.47
N LEU A 19 7.71 -4.60 3.67
CA LEU A 19 8.10 -3.27 3.18
C LEU A 19 8.12 -3.20 1.65
N ASP A 20 8.65 -4.23 0.98
CA ASP A 20 8.69 -4.26 -0.49
C ASP A 20 7.28 -4.39 -1.08
N PHE A 21 6.40 -5.15 -0.43
CA PHE A 21 4.99 -5.20 -0.78
C PHE A 21 4.32 -3.82 -0.65
N MET A 22 4.49 -3.12 0.49
CA MET A 22 3.95 -1.78 0.69
C MET A 22 4.44 -0.78 -0.37
N ARG A 23 5.74 -0.82 -0.69
CA ARG A 23 6.34 0.02 -1.75
C ARG A 23 5.80 -0.33 -3.13
N ALA A 24 5.56 -1.61 -3.42
CA ALA A 24 4.96 -2.05 -4.67
C ALA A 24 3.52 -1.53 -4.82
N VAL A 25 2.71 -1.61 -3.76
CA VAL A 25 1.35 -1.05 -3.75
C VAL A 25 1.37 0.46 -3.97
N GLN A 26 2.24 1.21 -3.27
CA GLN A 26 2.37 2.65 -3.49
C GLN A 26 2.76 3.00 -4.93
N ARG A 27 3.68 2.25 -5.55
CA ARG A 27 4.06 2.43 -6.96
C ARG A 27 2.90 2.12 -7.90
N ALA A 28 2.14 1.06 -7.65
CA ALA A 28 0.98 0.67 -8.46
C ALA A 28 -0.10 1.76 -8.43
N LEU A 29 -0.43 2.29 -7.24
CA LEU A 29 -1.40 3.38 -7.10
C LEU A 29 -0.97 4.63 -7.88
N ARG A 30 0.31 5.02 -7.80
CA ARG A 30 0.84 6.13 -8.59
C ARG A 30 0.77 5.87 -10.09
N ARG A 31 1.16 4.68 -10.55
CA ARG A 31 1.13 4.32 -11.98
C ARG A 31 -0.29 4.23 -12.54
N ALA A 32 -1.25 3.84 -11.72
CA ALA A 32 -2.66 3.77 -12.09
C ALA A 32 -3.38 5.12 -11.99
N GLU A 33 -2.65 6.21 -11.67
CA GLU A 33 -3.19 7.56 -11.50
C GLU A 33 -4.37 7.64 -10.51
N ILE A 34 -4.39 6.74 -9.53
CA ILE A 34 -5.43 6.72 -8.51
C ILE A 34 -5.18 7.89 -7.56
N PRO A 35 -6.16 8.79 -7.35
CA PRO A 35 -6.00 9.92 -6.43
C PRO A 35 -5.92 9.41 -4.99
N VAL A 36 -4.74 9.53 -4.38
CA VAL A 36 -4.48 9.15 -2.98
C VAL A 36 -4.34 10.41 -2.12
N ALA A 37 -4.97 10.42 -0.94
CA ALA A 37 -4.79 11.49 0.03
C ALA A 37 -3.40 11.39 0.70
N TYR A 38 -2.77 12.53 0.99
CA TYR A 38 -1.47 12.60 1.67
C TYR A 38 -1.61 13.15 3.09
N SER A 39 -0.65 12.86 3.96
CA SER A 39 -0.53 13.52 5.26
C SER A 39 -0.21 15.02 5.08
N LYS A 40 -0.59 15.84 6.06
CA LYS A 40 -0.39 17.31 6.03
C LYS A 40 0.90 17.77 6.76
N GLY A 41 1.85 16.87 6.98
CA GLY A 41 3.10 17.18 7.69
C GLY A 41 4.21 17.66 6.77
N PHE A 42 5.37 18.01 7.34
CA PHE A 42 6.56 18.44 6.60
C PHE A 42 7.15 17.35 5.68
N ASN A 43 6.78 16.08 5.90
CA ASN A 43 7.08 14.96 5.01
C ASN A 43 5.75 14.25 4.64
N PRO A 44 5.11 14.64 3.52
CA PRO A 44 3.83 14.08 3.14
C PRO A 44 3.97 12.62 2.70
N HIS A 45 3.25 11.72 3.37
CA HIS A 45 3.18 10.32 3.04
C HIS A 45 1.77 9.95 2.58
N PRO A 46 1.61 9.03 1.61
CA PRO A 46 0.30 8.53 1.20
C PRO A 46 -0.46 7.96 2.41
N ARG A 47 -1.73 8.34 2.58
CA ARG A 47 -2.60 7.81 3.63
C ARG A 47 -3.07 6.41 3.25
N LEU A 48 -2.22 5.43 3.52
CA LEU A 48 -2.47 4.01 3.31
C LEU A 48 -2.33 3.27 4.64
N SER A 49 -3.20 2.31 4.87
CA SER A 49 -3.15 1.42 6.03
C SER A 49 -3.21 -0.02 5.53
N PHE A 50 -2.32 -0.85 6.06
CA PHE A 50 -2.29 -2.28 5.82
C PHE A 50 -2.78 -2.97 7.08
N ALA A 51 -3.60 -4.01 6.91
CA ALA A 51 -4.04 -4.81 8.05
C ALA A 51 -2.83 -5.43 8.76
N SER A 52 -2.85 -5.40 10.09
CA SER A 52 -1.84 -6.07 10.92
C SER A 52 -1.87 -7.58 10.63
N ALA A 53 -0.69 -8.19 10.55
CA ALA A 53 -0.56 -9.65 10.50
C ALA A 53 -0.78 -10.30 11.88
N LEU A 54 -0.69 -9.51 12.96
CA LEU A 54 -0.90 -9.94 14.33
C LEU A 54 -2.31 -9.54 14.77
N ALA A 55 -3.10 -10.54 15.19
CA ALA A 55 -4.38 -10.38 15.88
C ALA A 55 -4.17 -10.45 17.40
#